data_AF-A0A511X4I9-F1
#
_entry.id   AF-A0A511X4I9-F1
#
_cell.length_a   1.000
_cell.length_b   1.000
_cell.length_c   1.000
_cell.angle_alpha   90.00
_cell.angle_beta   90.00
_cell.angle_gamma   90.00
#
_symmetry.space_group_name_H-M   'P 1'
#
loop_
_entity.id
_entity.type
_entity.pdbx_description
1 polymer ?
#
loop_
_entity_poly.entity_id
_entity_poly.type
_entity_poly.pdbx_seq_one_letter_code
_entity_poly.pdbx_strand_id
1 'polypeptide(L)'
;MKFKLFLAMILSVALLAACGSDDTSTDDAAEEGADTTTAASFADDGEALKASASENGTWIIIPTQDMTVDGELVVAGEFRNGGEDDGDIYRKIAAYTQDDERNIIDQWTITTERLVVQSENLNFQGGILAGDVYVEAAGFLLHETATVTGNVVFANADYEASATLDGTVEGEVSVEE
;
A
#
# COMPACT_ATOMS: atom_id res chain seq x y z
N MET A 1 -51.52 7.18 -45.45
CA MET A 1 -51.22 6.46 -46.72
C MET A 1 -50.01 5.58 -46.43
N LYS A 2 -50.14 4.30 -46.07
CA LYS A 2 -50.39 3.10 -46.90
C LYS A 2 -49.36 2.86 -48.02
N PHE A 3 -48.27 2.13 -47.72
CA PHE A 3 -47.68 1.09 -48.59
C PHE A 3 -46.64 0.26 -47.79
N LYS A 4 -47.02 -0.91 -47.26
CA LYS A 4 -46.66 -2.30 -47.69
C LYS A 4 -45.26 -2.76 -47.22
N LEU A 5 -45.14 -3.73 -46.29
CA LEU A 5 -45.17 -5.22 -46.49
C LEU A 5 -44.05 -5.68 -47.46
N PHE A 6 -43.14 -6.66 -47.25
CA PHE A 6 -42.88 -7.85 -46.41
C PHE A 6 -41.33 -8.10 -46.52
N LEU A 7 -40.58 -8.80 -45.65
CA LEU A 7 -40.49 -10.26 -45.49
C LEU A 7 -39.33 -10.52 -44.48
N ALA A 8 -39.58 -10.92 -43.24
CA ALA A 8 -39.43 -12.27 -42.69
C ALA A 8 -38.08 -12.98 -42.94
N MET A 9 -37.26 -13.11 -41.88
CA MET A 9 -36.71 -14.40 -41.47
C MET A 9 -36.51 -14.41 -39.95
N ILE A 10 -37.34 -15.21 -39.30
CA ILE A 10 -37.26 -15.62 -37.90
C ILE A 10 -36.26 -16.78 -37.83
N LEU A 11 -35.33 -16.74 -36.87
CA LEU A 11 -34.97 -17.97 -36.16
C LEU A 11 -34.61 -17.63 -34.72
N SER A 12 -35.63 -17.68 -33.87
CA SER A 12 -35.49 -17.71 -32.42
C SER A 12 -35.06 -19.11 -32.00
N VAL A 13 -33.94 -19.22 -31.29
CA VAL A 13 -33.75 -20.33 -30.34
C VAL A 13 -33.59 -19.68 -28.98
N ALA A 14 -34.68 -19.68 -28.22
CA ALA A 14 -34.65 -19.51 -26.78
C ALA A 14 -34.27 -20.86 -26.18
N LEU A 15 -33.27 -20.88 -25.31
CA LEU A 15 -33.13 -21.92 -24.30
C LEU A 15 -32.95 -21.23 -22.95
N LEU A 16 -33.99 -21.41 -22.13
CA LEU A 16 -34.06 -21.05 -20.73
C LEU A 16 -33.03 -21.82 -19.91
N ALA A 17 -32.60 -21.18 -18.83
CA ALA A 17 -31.79 -21.73 -17.76
C ALA A 17 -32.30 -23.10 -17.25
N ALA A 18 -31.36 -24.02 -17.04
CA ALA A 18 -31.50 -25.17 -16.15
C ALA A 18 -30.23 -25.29 -15.30
N CYS A 19 -30.43 -25.32 -13.99
CA CYS A 19 -29.44 -25.45 -12.93
C CYS A 19 -29.04 -26.93 -12.75
N GLY A 20 -27.81 -27.23 -12.31
CA GLY A 20 -27.49 -28.54 -11.72
C GLY A 20 -26.05 -29.05 -11.86
N SER A 21 -25.21 -28.66 -10.88
CA SER A 21 -24.06 -29.32 -10.23
C SER A 21 -22.98 -30.15 -10.96
N ASP A 22 -21.75 -29.77 -10.60
CA ASP A 22 -20.59 -30.59 -10.17
C ASP A 22 -19.80 -31.44 -11.18
N ASP A 23 -18.66 -30.88 -11.59
CA ASP A 23 -17.31 -31.19 -11.05
C ASP A 23 -16.24 -31.57 -12.09
N THR A 24 -15.05 -31.03 -11.83
CA THR A 24 -13.73 -31.32 -12.39
C THR A 24 -13.42 -30.87 -13.83
N SER A 25 -12.66 -29.77 -13.93
CA SER A 25 -11.67 -29.56 -14.99
C SER A 25 -10.48 -28.80 -14.41
N THR A 26 -9.39 -29.55 -14.22
CA THR A 26 -8.03 -29.03 -14.18
C THR A 26 -7.68 -28.57 -15.59
N ASP A 27 -7.30 -27.31 -15.75
CA ASP A 27 -6.44 -26.89 -16.85
C ASP A 27 -5.48 -25.80 -16.35
N ASP A 28 -4.22 -26.04 -16.71
CA ASP A 28 -3.04 -25.24 -16.50
C ASP A 28 -3.03 -24.01 -17.42
N ALA A 29 -2.19 -23.03 -17.10
CA ALA A 29 -1.84 -21.84 -17.87
C ALA A 29 -2.86 -20.68 -17.93
N ALA A 30 -2.65 -19.70 -17.06
CA ALA A 30 -2.03 -18.45 -17.50
C ALA A 30 -1.49 -17.70 -16.27
N GLU A 31 -0.16 -17.67 -16.11
CA GLU A 31 0.51 -16.51 -15.52
C GLU A 31 0.30 -15.34 -16.48
N GLU A 32 -0.92 -14.79 -16.45
CA GLU A 32 -1.11 -13.41 -16.87
C GLU A 32 -0.36 -12.60 -15.82
N GLY A 33 0.79 -12.06 -16.20
CA GLY A 33 1.32 -10.85 -15.60
C GLY A 33 0.27 -9.78 -15.79
N ALA A 34 -0.75 -9.80 -14.93
CA ALA A 34 -1.68 -8.71 -14.78
C ALA A 34 -0.81 -7.54 -14.35
N ASP A 35 -0.68 -6.57 -15.24
CA ASP A 35 -0.22 -5.22 -14.94
C ASP A 35 -1.21 -4.64 -13.92
N THR A 36 -0.99 -5.02 -12.67
CA THR A 36 -1.79 -4.57 -11.54
C THR A 36 -1.14 -3.29 -11.07
N THR A 37 -1.60 -2.16 -11.60
CA THR A 37 -1.39 -0.87 -10.93
C THR A 37 -1.85 -1.03 -9.48
N THR A 38 -0.90 -1.09 -8.56
CA THR A 38 -1.23 -1.18 -7.14
C THR A 38 -1.85 0.16 -6.77
N ALA A 39 -3.11 0.20 -6.34
CA ALA A 39 -3.79 1.42 -5.95
C ALA A 39 -3.47 1.79 -4.49
N ALA A 40 -3.80 3.01 -4.06
CA ALA A 40 -3.73 3.38 -2.65
C ALA A 40 -4.82 2.63 -1.85
N SER A 41 -4.54 2.23 -0.61
CA SER A 41 -5.56 1.69 0.29
C SER A 41 -5.70 2.51 1.56
N PHE A 42 -6.95 2.59 2.03
CA PHE A 42 -7.28 3.00 3.38
C PHE A 42 -7.29 1.77 4.28
N ALA A 43 -6.56 1.82 5.39
CA ALA A 43 -6.58 0.80 6.43
C ALA A 43 -7.44 1.30 7.59
N ASP A 44 -8.50 0.57 7.90
CA ASP A 44 -9.46 0.89 8.96
C ASP A 44 -9.18 0.14 10.27
N ASP A 45 -8.31 -0.86 10.26
CA ASP A 45 -7.79 -1.53 11.44
C ASP A 45 -6.32 -2.00 11.27
N GLY A 46 -5.75 -2.60 12.32
CA GLY A 46 -4.36 -3.07 12.32
C GLY A 46 -4.08 -4.29 11.43
N GLU A 47 -5.08 -5.10 11.10
CA GLU A 47 -4.92 -6.22 10.16
C GLU A 47 -4.87 -5.70 8.72
N ALA A 48 -5.78 -4.78 8.38
CA ALA A 48 -5.78 -4.06 7.11
C ALA A 48 -4.48 -3.26 6.92
N LEU A 49 -3.94 -2.66 7.99
CA LEU A 49 -2.66 -1.95 7.94
C LEU A 49 -1.51 -2.91 7.59
N LYS A 50 -1.42 -4.07 8.26
CA LYS A 50 -0.40 -5.10 7.97
C LYS A 50 -0.53 -5.65 6.55
N ALA A 51 -1.76 -5.93 6.10
CA ALA A 51 -2.01 -6.42 4.75
C ALA A 51 -1.55 -5.40 3.70
N SER A 52 -1.90 -4.13 3.89
CA SER A 52 -1.51 -3.03 3.00
C SER A 52 -0.01 -2.78 2.99
N ALA A 53 0.68 -2.99 4.14
CA ALA A 53 2.12 -2.83 4.28
C ALA A 53 2.95 -3.96 3.65
N SER A 54 2.38 -5.15 3.53
CA SER A 54 3.06 -6.35 3.01
C SER A 54 3.52 -6.22 1.55
N GLU A 55 4.35 -7.18 1.11
CA GLU A 55 4.85 -7.30 -0.27
C GLU A 55 3.74 -7.32 -1.32
N ASN A 56 2.56 -7.87 -0.98
CA ASN A 56 1.39 -7.91 -1.87
C ASN A 56 0.39 -6.76 -1.61
N GLY A 57 0.85 -5.71 -0.93
CA GLY A 57 0.03 -4.59 -0.48
C GLY A 57 -0.14 -3.49 -1.53
N THR A 58 -0.06 -2.23 -1.10
CA THR A 58 -0.53 -1.07 -1.88
C THR A 58 0.41 0.13 -1.80
N TRP A 59 0.78 0.72 -2.94
CA TRP A 59 1.84 1.76 -3.01
C TRP A 59 1.70 2.92 -2.00
N ILE A 60 0.47 3.32 -1.64
CA ILE A 60 0.19 4.17 -0.46
C ILE A 60 -0.65 3.40 0.55
N ILE A 61 -0.22 3.44 1.81
CA ILE A 61 -0.90 2.93 2.99
C ILE A 61 -1.45 4.13 3.78
N ILE A 62 -2.77 4.18 4.00
CA ILE A 62 -3.44 5.32 4.65
C ILE A 62 -4.24 4.82 5.86
N PRO A 63 -3.73 4.87 7.10
CA PRO A 63 -4.56 4.62 8.27
C PRO A 63 -5.67 5.68 8.37
N THR A 64 -6.86 5.30 8.80
CA THR A 64 -8.00 6.22 8.96
C THR A 64 -8.27 6.65 10.40
N GLN A 65 -7.47 6.16 11.34
CA GLN A 65 -7.55 6.41 12.77
C GLN A 65 -6.22 6.00 13.43
N ASP A 66 -6.07 6.23 14.72
CA ASP A 66 -4.97 5.66 15.48
C ASP A 66 -5.01 4.13 15.41
N MET A 67 -3.86 3.52 15.13
CA MET A 67 -3.70 2.08 14.94
C MET A 67 -2.77 1.51 16.00
N THR A 68 -3.07 0.28 16.43
CA THR A 68 -2.14 -0.54 17.21
C THR A 68 -1.91 -1.86 16.48
N VAL A 69 -0.65 -2.20 16.29
CA VAL A 69 -0.20 -3.46 15.71
C VAL A 69 0.64 -4.20 16.74
N ASP A 70 0.23 -5.42 17.09
CA ASP A 70 1.04 -6.30 17.93
C ASP A 70 2.28 -6.78 17.17
N GLY A 71 3.45 -6.69 17.81
CA GLY A 71 4.74 -7.06 17.22
C GLY A 71 5.24 -6.03 16.20
N GLU A 72 5.95 -6.53 15.19
CA GLU A 72 6.55 -5.71 14.14
C GLU A 72 5.55 -5.38 13.01
N LEU A 73 5.58 -4.13 12.53
CA LEU A 73 4.95 -3.72 11.30
C LEU A 73 6.00 -3.73 10.18
N VAL A 74 5.97 -4.74 9.32
CA VAL A 74 6.90 -4.87 8.20
C VAL A 74 6.33 -4.19 6.96
N VAL A 75 7.10 -3.29 6.36
CA VAL A 75 6.75 -2.61 5.10
C VAL A 75 7.66 -3.13 3.99
N ALA A 76 7.11 -4.00 3.14
CA ALA A 76 7.87 -4.75 2.14
C ALA A 76 7.29 -4.60 0.73
N GLY A 77 8.07 -5.04 -0.26
CA GLY A 77 7.75 -5.05 -1.68
C GLY A 77 8.27 -3.83 -2.44
N GLU A 78 8.36 -3.96 -3.76
CA GLU A 78 8.70 -2.88 -4.67
C GLU A 78 7.40 -2.29 -5.23
N PHE A 79 7.23 -0.99 -5.05
CA PHE A 79 6.07 -0.25 -5.53
C PHE A 79 6.53 0.96 -6.31
N ARG A 80 5.65 1.49 -7.16
CA ARG A 80 5.97 2.62 -8.04
C ARG A 80 5.00 3.76 -7.80
N ASN A 81 5.48 4.97 -8.04
CA ASN A 81 4.69 6.18 -7.87
C ASN A 81 3.42 6.11 -8.75
N GLY A 82 2.27 6.43 -8.18
CA GLY A 82 0.97 6.27 -8.85
C GLY A 82 0.53 4.83 -9.07
N GLY A 83 1.32 3.84 -8.65
CA GLY A 83 1.17 2.44 -9.05
C GLY A 83 1.53 2.18 -10.51
N GLU A 84 2.19 3.13 -11.18
CA GLU A 84 2.48 3.06 -12.62
C GLU A 84 3.73 2.21 -12.88
N ASP A 85 3.67 1.30 -13.87
CA ASP A 85 4.78 0.39 -14.21
C ASP A 85 6.07 1.12 -14.60
N ASP A 86 5.96 2.30 -15.21
CA ASP A 86 7.09 3.16 -15.59
C ASP A 86 7.38 4.26 -14.54
N GLY A 87 6.63 4.28 -13.44
CA GLY A 87 6.85 5.18 -12.32
C GLY A 87 8.15 4.88 -11.56
N ASP A 88 8.72 5.90 -10.93
CA ASP A 88 9.88 5.74 -10.04
C ASP A 88 9.51 4.83 -8.85
N ILE A 89 10.49 4.06 -8.36
CA ILE A 89 10.33 3.22 -7.17
C ILE A 89 9.96 4.11 -5.99
N TYR A 90 8.78 3.89 -5.42
CA TYR A 90 8.22 4.73 -4.37
C TYR A 90 7.19 3.96 -3.53
N ARG A 91 7.27 4.16 -2.21
CA ARG A 91 6.33 3.62 -1.25
C ARG A 91 5.95 4.69 -0.24
N LYS A 92 4.70 4.74 0.23
CA LYS A 92 4.28 5.74 1.20
C LYS A 92 3.40 5.19 2.32
N ILE A 93 3.69 5.61 3.54
CA ILE A 93 2.71 5.64 4.64
C ILE A 93 2.25 7.09 4.78
N ALA A 94 0.94 7.32 4.64
CA ALA A 94 0.32 8.63 4.79
C ALA A 94 -0.56 8.62 6.05
N ALA A 95 0.02 8.82 7.23
CA ALA A 95 -0.71 8.81 8.50
C ALA A 95 -1.42 10.13 8.78
N TYR A 96 -2.15 10.63 7.77
CA TYR A 96 -2.83 11.92 7.81
C TYR A 96 -3.99 12.01 6.81
N THR A 97 -4.88 12.97 7.03
CA THR A 97 -5.87 13.43 6.04
C THR A 97 -5.47 14.81 5.52
N GLN A 98 -5.91 15.16 4.31
CA GLN A 98 -5.65 16.49 3.74
C GLN A 98 -6.87 17.06 3.04
N ASP A 99 -6.92 18.39 2.90
CA ASP A 99 -7.91 19.08 2.10
C ASP A 99 -7.55 19.09 0.60
N ASP A 100 -8.42 19.72 -0.21
CA ASP A 100 -8.22 19.86 -1.66
C ASP A 100 -6.98 20.73 -1.98
N GLU A 101 -6.63 21.66 -1.09
CA GLU A 101 -5.41 22.48 -1.15
C GLU A 101 -4.15 21.76 -0.64
N ARG A 102 -4.26 20.49 -0.24
CA ARG A 102 -3.18 19.62 0.26
C ARG A 102 -2.60 20.05 1.62
N ASN A 103 -3.36 20.78 2.42
CA ASN A 103 -3.02 21.03 3.81
C ASN A 103 -3.38 19.79 4.62
N ILE A 104 -2.48 19.37 5.51
CA ILE A 104 -2.76 18.30 6.48
C ILE A 104 -3.85 18.79 7.45
N ILE A 105 -4.92 18.01 7.62
CA ILE A 105 -6.05 18.32 8.51
C ILE A 105 -5.96 17.47 9.79
N ASP A 106 -5.97 16.14 9.64
CA ASP A 106 -5.87 15.19 10.74
C ASP A 106 -4.62 14.34 10.60
N GLN A 107 -4.16 13.79 11.71
CA GLN A 107 -2.97 12.95 11.79
C GLN A 107 -3.22 11.80 12.76
N TRP A 108 -2.61 10.65 12.48
CA TRP A 108 -2.85 9.41 13.22
C TRP A 108 -1.57 8.85 13.83
N THR A 109 -1.72 8.16 14.95
CA THR A 109 -0.64 7.43 15.61
C THR A 109 -0.65 5.97 15.19
N ILE A 110 0.48 5.44 14.74
CA ILE A 110 0.69 4.00 14.54
C ILE A 110 1.54 3.51 15.72
N THR A 111 0.97 2.69 16.59
CA THR A 111 1.65 2.06 17.72
C THR A 111 2.07 0.64 17.35
N THR A 112 3.35 0.33 17.49
CA THR A 112 3.94 -0.98 17.18
C THR A 112 5.20 -1.17 18.02
N GLU A 113 5.66 -2.40 18.21
CA GLU A 113 6.98 -2.61 18.81
C GLU A 113 8.06 -2.01 17.92
N ARG A 114 7.95 -2.22 16.60
CA ARG A 114 8.92 -1.76 15.61
C ARG A 114 8.32 -1.70 14.20
N LEU A 115 8.62 -0.64 13.47
CA LEU A 115 8.47 -0.57 12.02
C LEU A 115 9.73 -1.13 11.34
N VAL A 116 9.59 -2.13 10.49
CA VAL A 116 10.69 -2.70 9.71
C VAL A 116 10.57 -2.23 8.25
N VAL A 117 11.54 -1.45 7.80
CA VAL A 117 11.53 -0.81 6.47
C VAL A 117 12.33 -1.66 5.49
N GLN A 118 11.61 -2.40 4.63
CA GLN A 118 12.19 -3.24 3.58
C GLN A 118 11.84 -2.78 2.16
N SER A 119 10.95 -1.78 2.04
CA SER A 119 10.62 -1.15 0.75
C SER A 119 11.56 0.01 0.47
N GLU A 120 12.18 0.01 -0.71
CA GLU A 120 13.00 1.14 -1.16
C GLU A 120 12.16 2.41 -1.29
N ASN A 121 12.76 3.55 -0.94
CA ASN A 121 12.13 4.88 -1.01
C ASN A 121 10.82 4.98 -0.21
N LEU A 122 10.70 4.26 0.91
CA LEU A 122 9.58 4.41 1.81
C LEU A 122 9.56 5.83 2.40
N ASN A 123 8.52 6.58 2.07
CA ASN A 123 8.17 7.86 2.67
C ASN A 123 7.15 7.66 3.80
N PHE A 124 7.57 7.87 5.04
CA PHE A 124 6.65 8.00 6.17
C PHE A 124 6.28 9.48 6.34
N GLN A 125 5.01 9.81 6.07
CA GLN A 125 4.53 11.19 6.07
C GLN A 125 3.31 11.38 6.98
N GLY A 126 3.39 12.41 7.82
CA GLY A 126 2.35 12.78 8.78
C GLY A 126 2.31 11.81 9.96
N GLY A 127 1.65 12.23 11.03
CA GLY A 127 1.36 11.36 12.17
C GLY A 127 2.56 11.03 13.05
N ILE A 128 2.32 10.10 13.97
CA ILE A 128 3.31 9.64 14.95
C ILE A 128 3.48 8.13 14.79
N LEU A 129 4.71 7.67 14.63
CA LEU A 129 5.07 6.28 14.85
C LEU A 129 5.51 6.10 16.30
N ALA A 130 4.66 5.46 17.09
CA ALA A 130 4.93 5.08 18.47
C ALA A 130 5.57 3.69 18.52
N GLY A 131 6.86 3.62 18.23
CA GLY A 131 7.67 2.40 18.16
C GLY A 131 9.08 2.70 17.65
N ASP A 132 9.95 1.70 17.66
CA ASP A 132 11.27 1.81 17.01
C ASP A 132 11.11 1.71 15.48
N VAL A 133 12.09 2.20 14.74
CA VAL A 133 12.24 1.98 13.29
C VAL A 133 13.53 1.22 13.07
N TYR A 134 13.45 0.18 12.25
CA TYR A 134 14.60 -0.56 11.77
C TYR A 134 14.63 -0.55 10.24
N VAL A 135 15.72 -0.03 9.67
CA VAL A 135 15.82 0.29 8.25
C VAL A 135 16.74 -0.69 7.54
N GLU A 136 16.16 -1.48 6.63
CA GLU A 136 16.84 -2.51 5.82
C GLU A 136 16.78 -2.24 4.32
N ALA A 137 16.35 -1.04 3.90
CA ALA A 137 16.24 -0.63 2.50
C ALA A 137 16.75 0.81 2.30
N ALA A 138 17.18 1.09 1.06
CA ALA A 138 17.68 2.41 0.70
C ALA A 138 16.55 3.46 0.60
N GLY A 139 16.92 4.72 0.80
CA GLY A 139 16.05 5.87 0.52
C GLY A 139 14.91 6.08 1.52
N PHE A 140 14.98 5.51 2.73
CA PHE A 140 13.98 5.79 3.76
C PHE A 140 13.86 7.30 4.00
N LEU A 141 12.64 7.81 3.91
CA LEU A 141 12.31 9.21 4.13
C LEU A 141 11.35 9.32 5.31
N LEU A 142 11.80 9.97 6.38
CA LEU A 142 10.93 10.48 7.43
C LEU A 142 10.59 11.95 7.12
N HIS A 143 9.39 12.20 6.60
CA HIS A 143 8.97 13.53 6.17
C HIS A 143 8.90 14.52 7.35
N GLU A 144 9.08 15.82 7.08
CA GLU A 144 9.10 16.90 8.09
C GLU A 144 7.84 16.97 9.00
N THR A 145 6.74 16.37 8.56
CA THR A 145 5.46 16.35 9.27
C THR A 145 5.27 15.10 10.14
N ALA A 146 6.25 14.19 10.17
CA ALA A 146 6.17 12.95 10.92
C ALA A 146 7.07 12.95 12.16
N THR A 147 6.67 12.18 13.16
CA THR A 147 7.45 11.94 14.37
C THR A 147 7.63 10.44 14.61
N VAL A 148 8.84 10.02 14.97
CA VAL A 148 9.15 8.70 15.53
C VAL A 148 9.48 8.89 17.01
N THR A 149 8.73 8.25 17.90
CA THR A 149 8.99 8.36 19.35
C THR A 149 10.08 7.41 19.84
N GLY A 150 10.35 6.35 19.08
CA GLY A 150 11.40 5.37 19.37
C GLY A 150 12.73 5.72 18.71
N ASN A 151 13.61 4.72 18.66
CA ASN A 151 14.91 4.81 17.99
C ASN A 151 14.76 4.57 16.49
N VAL A 152 15.68 5.10 15.68
CA VAL A 152 15.85 4.73 14.27
C VAL A 152 17.19 4.04 14.13
N VAL A 153 17.14 2.75 13.80
CA VAL A 153 18.33 1.90 13.65
C VAL A 153 18.47 1.49 12.18
N PHE A 154 19.62 1.77 11.58
CA PHE A 154 19.94 1.34 10.23
C PHE A 154 20.74 0.04 10.26
N ALA A 155 20.36 -0.93 9.41
CA ALA A 155 21.06 -2.21 9.33
C ALA A 155 22.52 -2.08 8.83
N ASN A 156 22.85 -0.98 8.13
CA ASN A 156 24.22 -0.63 7.74
C ASN A 156 24.34 0.85 7.37
N ALA A 157 25.59 1.31 7.20
CA ALA A 157 25.91 2.69 6.88
C ALA A 157 25.47 3.14 5.48
N ASP A 158 25.28 2.23 4.52
CA ASP A 158 24.79 2.59 3.18
C ASP A 158 23.31 2.99 3.25
N TYR A 159 22.51 2.28 4.05
CA TYR A 159 21.11 2.65 4.29
C TYR A 159 20.98 3.98 5.03
N GLU A 160 21.78 4.21 6.07
CA GLU A 160 21.85 5.51 6.76
C GLU A 160 22.21 6.64 5.78
N ALA A 161 23.27 6.46 4.97
CA ALA A 161 23.73 7.48 4.03
C ALA A 161 22.71 7.81 2.93
N SER A 162 21.83 6.86 2.61
CA SER A 162 20.76 7.05 1.61
C SER A 162 19.48 7.66 2.18
N ALA A 163 19.30 7.64 3.50
CA ALA A 163 18.08 8.06 4.16
C ALA A 163 18.00 9.58 4.31
N THR A 164 16.77 10.10 4.42
CA THR A 164 16.48 11.50 4.73
C THR A 164 15.55 11.56 5.93
N LEU A 165 16.02 12.18 7.02
CA LEU A 165 15.25 12.34 8.26
C LEU A 165 14.90 13.81 8.47
N ASP A 166 13.90 14.31 7.72
CA ASP A 166 13.42 15.68 7.85
C ASP A 166 12.45 15.87 9.03
N GLY A 167 11.80 14.78 9.45
CA GLY A 167 10.89 14.74 10.60
C GLY A 167 11.60 14.71 11.95
N THR A 168 10.82 14.46 13.00
CA THR A 168 11.33 14.40 14.37
C THR A 168 11.61 12.95 14.78
N VAL A 169 12.81 12.69 15.31
CA VAL A 169 13.13 11.44 16.02
C VAL A 169 13.38 11.79 17.48
N GLU A 170 12.58 11.25 18.39
CA GLU A 170 12.72 11.51 19.83
C GLU A 170 13.71 10.55 20.51
N GLY A 171 13.96 9.39 19.92
CA GLY A 171 14.96 8.43 20.36
C GLY A 171 16.35 8.67 19.77
N GLU A 172 17.18 7.62 19.77
CA GLU A 172 18.50 7.62 19.15
C GLU A 172 18.45 7.25 17.67
N VAL A 173 19.34 7.84 16.88
CA VAL A 173 19.61 7.40 15.51
C VAL A 173 20.97 6.70 15.50
N SER A 174 21.02 5.44 15.02
CA SER A 174 22.23 4.63 15.04
C SER A 174 22.30 3.64 13.87
N VAL A 175 23.49 3.07 13.68
CA VAL A 175 23.75 1.97 12.74
C VAL A 175 24.10 0.73 13.56
N GLU A 176 23.61 -0.45 13.15
CA GLU A 176 24.01 -1.71 13.79
C GLU A 176 25.54 -1.92 13.74
N GLU A 177 26.10 -2.40 14.86
CA GLU A 177 27.54 -2.66 15.04
C GLU A 177 28.02 -3.98 14.43
#